data_AF-A0AAD4SA28-F1
#
_entry.id   AF-A0AAD4SA28-F1
#
_cell.length_a   1.000
_cell.length_b   1.000
_cell.length_c   1.000
_cell.angle_alpha   90.00
_cell.angle_beta   90.00
_cell.angle_gamma   90.00
#
_symmetry.space_group_name_H-M   'P 1'
#
loop_
_entity.id
_entity.type
_entity.pdbx_description
1 polymer ?
#
loop_
_entity_poly.entity_id
_entity_poly.type
_entity_poly.pdbx_seq_one_letter_code
_entity_poly.pdbx_strand_id
1 'polypeptide(L)'
;MEGSIDFVVLLNSDLSFKTLSNLNNPADVVRASSVSRFWRQFVIASEFSKCLCLRLFPETLSAIKAIEHNNVIQSMGFETTGGSVGVEKLKKNHRIYALLARSLAHSLTKECILEAISASSNRSKAEDIHQTLIPGDIFQGRFSYWSSPGKTNPEVPETLTYRLVSKLCFITEIHIQPFQVFSVHNLYSAKVVRFRMGHVKEPQRERYLTSDYGAGKSIEDHVVWTYTSKKFPMVQDGYLQKFKLPEPVLAIGGLLQIELLGRVQLGVNNGLYHLRVSHVQVVGRPLTDDFIAELIDYSGKCVLKYNPERATCNYWGWSS
;
A
#
# COMPACT_ATOMS: atom_id res chain seq x y z
N MET A 1 40.70 27.92 23.90
CA MET A 1 39.28 28.20 23.60
C MET A 1 38.45 27.47 24.63
N GLU A 2 37.79 28.22 25.49
CA GLU A 2 36.85 27.72 26.50
C GLU A 2 35.79 26.83 25.84
N GLY A 3 35.51 25.70 26.48
CA GLY A 3 34.64 24.65 25.95
C GLY A 3 33.23 25.17 25.75
N SER A 4 32.85 25.42 24.50
CA SER A 4 31.47 25.68 24.11
C SER A 4 30.60 24.52 24.59
N ILE A 5 29.74 24.80 25.57
CA ILE A 5 28.79 23.82 26.12
C ILE A 5 27.65 23.70 25.10
N ASP A 6 27.34 22.47 24.72
CA ASP A 6 26.29 22.20 23.76
C ASP A 6 24.92 22.65 24.28
N PHE A 7 24.10 23.26 23.41
CA PHE A 7 22.77 23.76 23.74
C PHE A 7 21.86 22.71 24.40
N VAL A 8 21.94 21.44 23.99
CA VAL A 8 21.15 20.34 24.57
C VAL A 8 21.60 20.04 26.00
N VAL A 9 22.88 20.26 26.31
CA VAL A 9 23.42 20.12 27.67
C VAL A 9 23.00 21.31 28.53
N LEU A 10 23.02 22.52 27.97
CA LEU A 10 22.61 23.76 28.67
C LEU A 10 21.13 23.76 29.06
N LEU A 11 20.25 23.26 28.20
CA LEU A 11 18.82 23.26 28.44
C LEU A 11 18.33 22.18 29.41
N ASN A 12 19.16 21.24 29.85
CA ASN A 12 18.75 19.97 30.48
C ASN A 12 17.97 19.03 29.53
N SER A 13 17.91 17.74 29.90
CA SER A 13 17.31 16.70 29.04
C SER A 13 15.81 16.91 28.81
N ASP A 14 15.07 17.35 29.82
CA ASP A 14 13.60 17.39 29.77
C ASP A 14 13.10 18.54 28.89
N LEU A 15 13.72 19.72 29.01
CA LEU A 15 13.38 20.87 28.16
C LEU A 15 13.87 20.65 26.73
N SER A 16 15.06 20.05 26.56
CA SER A 16 15.54 19.64 25.23
C SER A 16 14.57 18.65 24.58
N PHE A 17 14.07 17.68 25.36
CA PHE A 17 13.13 16.70 24.85
C PHE A 17 11.82 17.35 24.39
N LYS A 18 11.21 18.17 25.26
CA LYS A 18 9.97 18.90 24.95
C LYS A 18 10.15 19.78 23.72
N THR A 19 11.26 20.50 23.62
CA THR A 19 11.52 21.40 22.49
C THR A 19 11.61 20.62 21.18
N LEU A 20 12.40 19.55 21.13
CA LEU A 20 12.58 18.74 19.92
C LEU A 20 11.35 17.88 19.58
N SER A 21 10.50 17.56 20.57
CA SER A 21 9.25 16.83 20.32
C SER A 21 8.25 17.61 19.47
N ASN A 22 8.40 18.94 19.38
CA ASN A 22 7.59 19.80 18.52
C ASN A 22 7.97 19.73 17.03
N LEU A 23 9.10 19.10 16.69
CA LEU A 23 9.48 18.90 15.29
C LEU A 23 8.47 17.97 14.61
N ASN A 24 7.82 18.47 13.55
CA ASN A 24 6.79 17.75 12.80
C ASN A 24 7.28 17.21 11.45
N ASN A 25 8.40 17.72 10.93
CA ASN A 25 8.98 17.24 9.68
C ASN A 25 10.10 16.23 9.99
N PRO A 26 10.05 15.00 9.45
CA PRO A 26 11.13 14.03 9.61
C PRO A 26 12.51 14.57 9.22
N ALA A 27 12.57 15.46 8.22
CA ALA A 27 13.82 16.09 7.80
C ALA A 27 14.41 17.02 8.87
N ASP A 28 13.59 17.67 9.71
CA ASP A 28 14.07 18.52 10.81
C ASP A 28 14.75 17.70 11.91
N VAL A 29 14.22 16.51 12.22
CA VAL A 29 14.85 15.61 13.20
C VAL A 29 16.23 15.15 12.71
N VAL A 30 16.37 14.87 11.41
CA VAL A 30 17.66 14.53 10.81
C VAL A 30 18.61 15.73 10.83
N ARG A 31 18.14 16.93 10.47
CA ARG A 31 18.93 18.17 10.56
C ARG A 31 19.40 18.46 11.98
N ALA A 32 18.53 18.31 12.97
CA ALA A 32 18.86 18.44 14.39
C ALA A 32 20.00 17.48 14.78
N SER A 33 19.96 16.23 14.30
CA SER A 33 21.03 15.25 14.54
C SER A 33 22.38 15.59 13.88
N SER A 34 22.41 16.55 12.95
CA SER A 34 23.62 17.00 12.25
C SER A 34 24.27 18.23 12.89
N VAL A 35 23.62 18.87 13.88
CA VAL A 35 24.13 20.09 14.54
C VAL A 35 25.43 19.83 15.30
N SER A 36 25.47 18.75 16.10
CA SER A 36 26.65 18.37 16.86
C SER A 36 26.63 16.87 17.24
N ARG A 37 27.74 16.37 17.77
CA ARG A 37 27.80 15.01 18.34
C ARG A 37 26.82 14.79 19.50
N PHE A 38 26.59 15.80 20.33
CA PHE A 38 25.71 15.72 21.50
C PHE A 38 24.24 15.74 21.07
N TRP A 39 23.86 16.61 20.13
CA TRP A 39 22.54 16.58 19.50
C TRP A 39 22.24 15.23 18.87
N ARG A 40 23.20 14.69 18.10
CA ARG A 40 23.04 13.37 17.48
C ARG A 40 22.80 12.28 18.52
N GLN A 41 23.60 12.24 19.58
CA GLN A 41 23.44 11.26 20.65
C GLN A 41 22.10 11.41 21.37
N PHE A 42 21.70 12.64 21.69
CA PHE A 42 20.43 12.92 22.35
C PHE A 42 19.23 12.52 21.49
N VAL A 43 19.26 12.87 20.19
CA VAL A 43 18.19 12.54 19.24
C VAL A 43 18.03 11.02 19.11
N ILE A 44 19.14 10.28 19.07
CA ILE A 44 19.17 8.83 18.95
C ILE A 44 18.72 8.16 20.25
N ALA A 45 19.26 8.60 21.40
CA ALA A 45 18.93 8.04 22.71
C ALA A 45 17.46 8.25 23.09
N SER A 46 16.87 9.36 22.64
CA SER A 46 15.46 9.69 22.88
C SER A 46 14.49 9.11 21.85
N GLU A 47 14.98 8.32 20.87
CA GLU A 47 14.20 7.69 19.80
C GLU A 47 13.26 8.65 19.02
N PHE A 48 13.64 9.93 18.83
CA PHE A 48 12.75 10.93 18.23
C PHE A 48 12.21 10.54 16.85
N SER A 49 13.05 9.98 15.99
CA SER A 49 12.61 9.52 14.66
C SER A 49 11.50 8.48 14.75
N LYS A 50 11.58 7.57 15.74
CA LYS A 50 10.55 6.57 15.99
C LYS A 50 9.26 7.22 16.46
N CYS A 51 9.35 8.05 17.51
CA CYS A 51 8.18 8.76 18.05
C CYS A 51 7.49 9.62 16.98
N LEU A 52 8.26 10.35 16.17
CA LEU A 52 7.73 11.17 15.09
C LEU A 52 7.08 10.33 14.00
N CYS A 53 7.74 9.25 13.54
CA CYS A 53 7.19 8.35 12.52
C CYS A 53 5.82 7.79 12.95
N LEU A 54 5.76 7.24 14.17
CA LEU A 54 4.53 6.66 14.72
C LEU A 54 3.43 7.70 14.95
N ARG A 55 3.80 8.95 15.25
CA ARG A 55 2.85 10.06 15.43
C ARG A 55 2.29 10.58 14.11
N LEU A 56 3.11 10.67 13.07
CA LEU A 56 2.70 11.15 11.75
C LEU A 56 1.88 10.12 10.98
N PHE A 57 2.15 8.84 11.21
CA PHE A 57 1.49 7.73 10.51
C PHE A 57 0.88 6.77 11.55
N PRO A 58 -0.09 7.24 12.35
CA PRO A 58 -0.70 6.42 13.39
C PRO A 58 -1.47 5.25 12.80
N GLU A 59 -1.94 5.36 11.55
CA GLU A 59 -2.65 4.27 10.91
C GLU A 59 -1.67 3.11 10.62
N THR A 60 -0.42 3.38 10.24
CA THR A 60 0.56 2.31 9.98
C THR A 60 1.11 1.67 11.26
N LEU A 61 0.75 2.18 12.45
CA LEU A 61 1.25 1.74 13.75
C LEU A 61 1.03 0.26 14.02
N SER A 62 -0.12 -0.33 13.66
CA SER A 62 -0.36 -1.76 13.93
C SER A 62 0.49 -2.65 13.02
N ALA A 63 0.60 -2.29 11.75
CA ALA A 63 1.46 -2.98 10.79
C ALA A 63 2.96 -2.78 11.11
N ILE A 64 3.38 -1.57 11.52
CA ILE A 64 4.73 -1.30 11.99
C ILE A 64 5.01 -2.08 13.27
N LYS A 65 4.08 -2.15 14.23
CA LYS A 65 4.22 -2.97 15.44
C LYS A 65 4.37 -4.45 15.12
N ALA A 66 3.64 -4.97 14.12
CA ALA A 66 3.82 -6.35 13.67
C ALA A 66 5.24 -6.60 13.10
N ILE A 67 5.81 -5.62 12.41
CA ILE A 67 7.20 -5.65 11.91
C ILE A 67 8.21 -5.51 13.07
N GLU A 68 7.92 -4.64 14.05
CA GLU A 68 8.75 -4.39 15.24
C GLU A 68 8.79 -5.60 16.19
N HIS A 69 7.64 -6.23 16.47
CA HIS A 69 7.53 -7.39 17.38
C HIS A 69 8.41 -8.55 16.93
N ASN A 70 8.64 -8.67 15.62
CA ASN A 70 9.51 -9.69 15.05
C ASN A 70 10.99 -9.24 14.97
N ASN A 71 11.36 -8.05 15.47
CA ASN A 71 12.70 -7.44 15.43
C ASN A 71 13.29 -7.24 14.01
N VAL A 72 12.45 -7.11 12.99
CA VAL A 72 12.87 -7.31 11.60
C VAL A 72 12.81 -6.07 10.71
N ILE A 73 13.34 -4.95 11.21
CA ILE A 73 13.87 -3.93 10.28
C ILE A 73 15.38 -4.05 10.16
N GLN A 74 15.87 -4.61 9.04
CA GLN A 74 17.31 -4.81 8.79
C GLN A 74 17.83 -3.82 7.74
N SER A 75 18.99 -3.22 8.00
CA SER A 75 19.71 -2.43 7.00
C SER A 75 20.71 -3.37 6.34
N MET A 76 20.68 -3.49 5.02
CA MET A 76 21.74 -4.15 4.27
C MET A 76 22.86 -3.13 4.05
N GLY A 77 24.00 -3.34 4.69
CA GLY A 77 25.14 -2.41 4.68
C GLY A 77 25.28 -1.63 5.99
N PHE A 78 26.53 -1.50 6.43
CA PHE A 78 27.04 -1.09 7.76
C PHE A 78 27.30 -2.27 8.71
N GLU A 79 28.33 -3.06 8.40
CA GLU A 79 29.08 -3.76 9.44
C GLU A 79 29.61 -2.73 10.44
N THR A 80 29.30 -2.91 11.72
CA THR A 80 29.66 -1.94 12.75
C THR A 80 30.71 -2.54 13.66
N THR A 81 31.92 -1.99 13.59
CA THR A 81 33.05 -2.23 14.46
C THR A 81 32.80 -1.63 15.86
N GLY A 82 32.76 -2.48 16.89
CA GLY A 82 33.22 -2.14 18.26
C GLY A 82 32.34 -1.32 19.22
N GLY A 83 31.02 -1.20 19.03
CA GLY A 83 30.12 -0.48 19.96
C GLY A 83 29.34 -1.38 20.94
N SER A 84 28.93 -0.83 22.10
CA SER A 84 27.94 -1.48 22.99
C SER A 84 26.65 -1.77 22.22
N VAL A 85 26.18 -3.02 22.26
CA VAL A 85 25.06 -3.56 21.48
C VAL A 85 23.80 -2.67 21.53
N GLY A 86 23.53 -2.01 22.67
CA GLY A 86 22.38 -1.13 22.84
C GLY A 86 22.45 0.18 22.05
N VAL A 87 23.63 0.81 21.98
CA VAL A 87 23.82 2.09 21.28
C VAL A 87 23.71 1.91 19.77
N GLU A 88 24.26 0.82 19.23
CA GLU A 88 24.17 0.52 17.81
C GLU A 88 22.73 0.19 17.38
N LYS A 89 21.96 -0.49 18.23
CA LYS A 89 20.52 -0.70 18.00
C LYS A 89 19.76 0.63 17.88
N LEU A 90 20.01 1.59 18.77
CA LEU A 90 19.34 2.89 18.74
C LEU A 90 19.72 3.71 17.50
N LYS A 91 21.00 3.74 17.12
CA LYS A 91 21.45 4.39 15.87
C LYS A 91 20.76 3.78 14.64
N LYS A 92 20.69 2.46 14.59
CA LYS A 92 20.01 1.71 13.53
C LYS A 92 18.52 2.06 13.47
N ASN A 93 17.81 2.03 14.60
CA ASN A 93 16.41 2.42 14.70
C ASN A 93 16.20 3.86 14.22
N HIS A 94 17.00 4.80 14.72
CA HIS A 94 16.91 6.21 14.35
C HIS A 94 16.97 6.40 12.82
N ARG A 95 17.92 5.74 12.14
CA ARG A 95 18.06 5.81 10.68
C ARG A 95 16.85 5.22 9.96
N ILE A 96 16.42 4.03 10.37
CA ILE A 96 15.30 3.32 9.77
C ILE A 96 14.00 4.12 9.88
N TYR A 97 13.65 4.61 11.07
CA TYR A 97 12.42 5.37 11.27
C TYR A 97 12.47 6.73 10.58
N ALA A 98 13.64 7.38 10.51
CA ALA A 98 13.77 8.61 9.75
C ALA A 98 13.50 8.39 8.25
N LEU A 99 14.02 7.30 7.68
CA LEU A 99 13.80 6.91 6.28
C LEU A 99 12.36 6.50 6.02
N LEU A 100 11.77 5.71 6.93
CA LEU A 100 10.37 5.28 6.84
C LEU A 100 9.44 6.50 6.89
N ALA A 101 9.65 7.40 7.85
CA ALA A 101 8.85 8.62 7.97
C ALA A 101 8.99 9.51 6.73
N ARG A 102 10.19 9.62 6.16
CA ARG A 102 10.42 10.33 4.89
C ARG A 102 9.65 9.69 3.73
N SER A 103 9.72 8.37 3.60
CA SER A 103 9.03 7.62 2.55
C SER A 103 7.51 7.79 2.64
N LEU A 104 6.95 7.65 3.84
CA LEU A 104 5.53 7.84 4.10
C LEU A 104 5.08 9.30 3.93
N ALA A 105 5.93 10.28 4.26
CA ALA A 105 5.62 11.70 4.07
C ALA A 105 5.52 12.10 2.59
N HIS A 106 6.29 11.47 1.70
CA HIS A 106 6.26 11.73 0.27
C HIS A 106 5.00 11.19 -0.42
N SER A 107 4.31 10.24 0.21
CA SER A 107 3.14 9.53 -0.33
C SER A 107 1.81 10.29 -0.19
N LEU A 108 1.76 11.55 -0.66
CA LEU A 108 0.52 12.34 -0.70
C LEU A 108 -0.55 11.78 -1.66
N THR A 109 -0.20 10.77 -2.47
CA THR A 109 -1.07 10.19 -3.48
C THR A 109 -2.14 9.30 -2.84
N LYS A 110 -3.41 9.67 -3.03
CA LYS A 110 -4.57 8.84 -2.65
C LYS A 110 -4.82 7.67 -3.59
N GLU A 111 -4.13 7.60 -4.72
CA GLU A 111 -4.30 6.53 -5.71
C GLU A 111 -3.09 5.61 -5.68
N CYS A 112 -3.34 4.36 -5.29
CA CYS A 112 -2.31 3.34 -5.20
C CYS A 112 -2.34 2.37 -6.38
N ILE A 113 -3.34 2.41 -7.26
CA ILE A 113 -3.36 1.57 -8.45
C ILE A 113 -2.46 2.19 -9.53
N LEU A 114 -1.58 1.36 -10.09
CA LEU A 114 -0.76 1.68 -11.25
C LEU A 114 -1.41 1.21 -12.55
N GLU A 115 -1.87 -0.04 -12.58
CA GLU A 115 -2.49 -0.65 -13.75
C GLU A 115 -3.52 -1.72 -13.36
N ALA A 116 -4.50 -1.93 -14.24
CA ALA A 116 -5.36 -3.10 -14.18
C ALA A 116 -4.65 -4.28 -14.86
N ILE A 117 -4.66 -5.45 -14.21
CA ILE A 117 -3.96 -6.65 -14.69
C ILE A 117 -4.96 -7.57 -15.40
N SER A 118 -6.00 -7.99 -14.70
CA SER A 118 -6.95 -8.97 -15.22
C SER A 118 -8.24 -8.99 -14.43
N ALA A 119 -9.31 -9.41 -15.11
CA ALA A 119 -10.55 -9.85 -14.47
C ALA A 119 -10.67 -11.37 -14.63
N SER A 120 -11.41 -12.04 -13.73
CA SER A 120 -11.74 -13.47 -13.87
C SER A 120 -12.49 -13.76 -15.17
N SER A 121 -13.23 -12.78 -15.67
CA SER A 121 -13.91 -12.83 -16.95
C SER A 121 -14.09 -11.43 -17.51
N ASN A 122 -14.19 -11.32 -18.83
CA ASN A 122 -14.57 -10.11 -19.54
C ASN A 122 -15.67 -10.46 -20.53
N ARG A 123 -16.71 -9.62 -20.61
CA ARG A 123 -17.76 -9.80 -21.62
C ARG A 123 -17.28 -9.40 -23.02
N SER A 124 -16.54 -8.30 -23.14
CA SER A 124 -16.01 -7.80 -24.41
C SER A 124 -14.77 -6.92 -24.19
N LYS A 125 -14.05 -6.58 -25.27
CA LYS A 125 -12.91 -5.64 -25.22
C LYS A 125 -13.31 -4.21 -24.83
N ALA A 126 -14.58 -3.82 -25.04
CA ALA A 126 -15.06 -2.48 -24.71
C ALA A 126 -15.53 -2.36 -23.24
N GLU A 127 -15.85 -3.49 -22.59
CA GLU A 127 -16.32 -3.59 -21.21
C GLU A 127 -15.25 -4.27 -20.34
N ASP A 128 -14.00 -3.82 -20.50
CA ASP A 128 -12.82 -4.41 -19.86
C ASP A 128 -12.48 -3.78 -18.50
N ILE A 129 -11.58 -4.41 -17.76
CA ILE A 129 -11.14 -3.94 -16.45
C ILE A 129 -10.46 -2.57 -16.50
N HIS A 130 -9.85 -2.17 -17.62
CA HIS A 130 -9.14 -0.89 -17.72
C HIS A 130 -10.10 0.30 -17.61
N GLN A 131 -11.38 0.12 -17.97
CA GLN A 131 -12.41 1.14 -17.75
C GLN A 131 -12.56 1.52 -16.27
N THR A 132 -12.31 0.58 -15.34
CA THR A 132 -12.46 0.84 -13.90
C THR A 132 -11.45 1.84 -13.34
N LEU A 133 -10.38 2.16 -14.06
CA LEU A 133 -9.38 3.14 -13.64
C LEU A 133 -9.80 4.59 -13.90
N ILE A 134 -10.82 4.79 -14.75
CA ILE A 134 -11.30 6.11 -15.13
C ILE A 134 -12.40 6.52 -14.15
N PRO A 135 -12.30 7.69 -13.49
CA PRO A 135 -13.38 8.18 -12.65
C PRO A 135 -14.61 8.56 -13.49
N GLY A 136 -15.75 7.96 -13.17
CA GLY A 136 -17.07 8.33 -13.72
C GLY A 136 -17.67 7.31 -14.69
N ASP A 137 -19.00 7.28 -14.77
CA ASP A 137 -19.73 6.30 -15.58
C ASP A 137 -19.65 6.56 -17.09
N ILE A 138 -19.24 7.77 -17.52
CA ILE A 138 -19.15 8.16 -18.92
C ILE A 138 -17.77 8.76 -19.19
N PHE A 139 -17.04 8.17 -20.14
CA PHE A 139 -15.77 8.68 -20.65
C PHE A 139 -15.84 8.82 -22.17
N GLN A 140 -15.48 9.99 -22.70
CA GLN A 140 -15.57 10.31 -24.14
C GLN A 140 -16.94 10.00 -24.77
N GLY A 141 -18.03 10.24 -24.03
CA GLY A 141 -19.40 10.00 -24.50
C GLY A 141 -19.82 8.53 -24.53
N ARG A 142 -19.03 7.61 -23.96
CA ARG A 142 -19.35 6.18 -23.83
C ARG A 142 -19.37 5.77 -22.36
N PHE A 143 -20.15 4.76 -22.03
CA PHE A 143 -20.12 4.20 -20.69
C PHE A 143 -18.76 3.57 -20.39
N SER A 144 -18.16 3.90 -19.24
CA SER A 144 -16.89 3.36 -18.78
C SER A 144 -17.14 2.43 -17.61
N TYR A 145 -17.17 1.13 -17.88
CA TYR A 145 -17.31 0.10 -16.86
C TYR A 145 -16.70 -1.23 -17.33
N TRP A 146 -16.30 -2.06 -16.37
CA TRP A 146 -16.10 -3.49 -16.59
C TRP A 146 -17.42 -4.24 -16.47
N SER A 147 -17.63 -5.28 -17.27
CA SER A 147 -18.80 -6.17 -17.15
C SER A 147 -18.41 -7.64 -17.20
N SER A 148 -18.97 -8.41 -16.26
CA SER A 148 -18.94 -9.87 -16.32
C SER A 148 -19.87 -10.41 -17.41
N PRO A 149 -19.61 -11.62 -17.93
CA PRO A 149 -20.64 -12.45 -18.55
C PRO A 149 -21.82 -12.69 -17.59
N GLY A 150 -23.00 -12.94 -18.15
CA GLY A 150 -24.18 -13.25 -17.37
C GLY A 150 -24.12 -14.67 -16.81
N LYS A 151 -24.64 -14.87 -15.59
CA LYS A 151 -24.74 -16.19 -14.96
C LYS A 151 -26.16 -16.43 -14.45
N THR A 152 -26.64 -17.66 -14.57
CA THR A 152 -27.94 -18.07 -14.01
C THR A 152 -27.87 -18.16 -12.48
N ASN A 153 -26.76 -18.69 -11.95
CA ASN A 153 -26.52 -18.75 -10.51
C ASN A 153 -25.94 -17.40 -10.02
N PRO A 154 -26.64 -16.66 -9.14
CA PRO A 154 -26.16 -15.39 -8.60
C PRO A 154 -24.97 -15.53 -7.64
N GLU A 155 -24.66 -16.73 -7.16
CA GLU A 155 -23.57 -16.95 -6.19
C GLU A 155 -22.20 -17.17 -6.86
N VAL A 156 -22.13 -17.18 -8.19
CA VAL A 156 -20.86 -17.28 -8.93
C VAL A 156 -20.09 -15.96 -8.81
N PRO A 157 -18.91 -15.96 -8.16
CA PRO A 157 -18.14 -14.73 -7.92
C PRO A 157 -17.38 -14.27 -9.16
N GLU A 158 -16.87 -13.05 -9.12
CA GLU A 158 -15.89 -12.52 -10.07
C GLU A 158 -14.76 -11.83 -9.32
N THR A 159 -13.61 -11.66 -9.96
CA THR A 159 -12.44 -11.03 -9.39
C THR A 159 -11.87 -9.97 -10.33
N LEU A 160 -11.44 -8.84 -9.77
CA LEU A 160 -10.69 -7.79 -10.47
C LEU A 160 -9.31 -7.66 -9.83
N THR A 161 -8.24 -7.79 -10.61
CA THR A 161 -6.86 -7.75 -10.12
C THR A 161 -6.11 -6.55 -10.67
N TYR A 162 -5.42 -5.84 -9.79
CA TYR A 162 -4.72 -4.59 -10.05
C TYR A 162 -3.26 -4.67 -9.57
N ARG A 163 -2.38 -3.95 -10.26
CA ARG A 163 -1.02 -3.66 -9.79
C ARG A 163 -1.02 -2.36 -9.02
N LEU A 164 -0.31 -2.34 -7.91
CA LEU A 164 -0.08 -1.15 -7.12
C LEU A 164 1.15 -0.37 -7.61
N VAL A 165 1.17 0.93 -7.34
CA VAL A 165 2.28 1.86 -7.68
C VAL A 165 3.60 1.52 -6.98
N SER A 166 3.54 0.74 -5.90
CA SER A 166 4.73 0.24 -5.20
C SER A 166 4.52 -1.22 -4.81
N LYS A 167 5.63 -1.94 -4.71
CA LYS A 167 5.68 -3.29 -4.16
C LYS A 167 5.28 -3.35 -2.70
N LEU A 168 5.46 -2.25 -1.98
CA LEU A 168 5.11 -2.13 -0.58
C LEU A 168 4.19 -0.93 -0.43
N CYS A 169 2.95 -1.16 -0.05
CA CYS A 169 1.97 -0.09 0.12
C CYS A 169 1.13 -0.32 1.37
N PHE A 170 1.03 0.69 2.24
CA PHE A 170 0.08 0.65 3.34
C PHE A 170 -1.30 1.04 2.83
N ILE A 171 -2.18 0.06 2.61
CA ILE A 171 -3.55 0.29 2.15
C ILE A 171 -4.46 0.52 3.35
N THR A 172 -5.31 1.53 3.24
CA THR A 172 -6.25 1.94 4.30
C THR A 172 -7.71 1.81 3.86
N GLU A 173 -8.01 2.18 2.62
CA GLU A 173 -9.36 2.16 2.06
C GLU A 173 -9.32 1.66 0.63
N ILE A 174 -10.33 0.89 0.24
CA ILE A 174 -10.60 0.53 -1.15
C ILE A 174 -11.96 1.12 -1.50
N HIS A 175 -12.05 1.83 -2.61
CA HIS A 175 -13.28 2.44 -3.08
C HIS A 175 -13.77 1.72 -4.34
N ILE A 176 -15.06 1.44 -4.40
CA ILE A 176 -15.69 0.78 -5.55
C ILE A 176 -16.99 1.49 -5.88
N GLN A 177 -17.17 1.82 -7.15
CA GLN A 177 -18.43 2.31 -7.69
C GLN A 177 -19.03 1.23 -8.61
N PRO A 178 -20.19 0.65 -8.26
CA PRO A 178 -20.91 -0.25 -9.16
C PRO A 178 -21.58 0.56 -10.28
N PHE A 179 -21.84 -0.09 -11.41
CA PHE A 179 -22.49 0.59 -12.52
C PHE A 179 -24.02 0.56 -12.37
N GLN A 180 -24.63 1.74 -12.46
CA GLN A 180 -26.08 1.93 -12.43
C GLN A 180 -26.58 2.49 -13.77
N VAL A 181 -27.63 1.87 -14.33
CA VAL A 181 -28.32 2.42 -15.49
C VAL A 181 -29.50 3.27 -15.00
N PHE A 182 -29.31 4.58 -14.96
CA PHE A 182 -30.30 5.53 -14.42
C PHE A 182 -31.67 5.45 -15.10
N SER A 183 -31.72 5.25 -16.42
CA SER A 183 -32.99 5.22 -17.17
C SER A 183 -33.93 4.09 -16.78
N VAL A 184 -33.39 2.96 -16.33
CA VAL A 184 -34.17 1.75 -15.99
C VAL A 184 -33.98 1.32 -14.53
N HIS A 185 -33.33 2.15 -13.71
CA HIS A 185 -33.03 1.89 -12.30
C HIS A 185 -32.37 0.53 -12.01
N ASN A 186 -31.67 -0.05 -12.99
CA ASN A 186 -30.96 -1.32 -12.83
C ASN A 186 -29.58 -1.08 -12.25
N LEU A 187 -29.25 -1.79 -11.17
CA LEU A 187 -27.97 -1.70 -10.48
C LEU A 187 -27.19 -3.02 -10.56
N TYR A 188 -26.09 -3.04 -11.29
CA TYR A 188 -25.31 -4.26 -11.51
C TYR A 188 -24.17 -4.38 -10.49
N SER A 189 -24.51 -4.58 -9.23
CA SER A 189 -23.61 -4.61 -8.07
C SER A 189 -23.41 -6.02 -7.50
N ALA A 190 -22.36 -6.14 -6.68
CA ALA A 190 -22.20 -7.28 -5.79
C ALA A 190 -23.03 -7.09 -4.51
N LYS A 191 -23.33 -8.19 -3.80
CA LYS A 191 -23.88 -8.14 -2.44
C LYS A 191 -22.77 -7.82 -1.43
N VAL A 192 -21.60 -8.41 -1.66
CA VAL A 192 -20.46 -8.39 -0.73
C VAL A 192 -19.16 -8.29 -1.52
N VAL A 193 -18.17 -7.61 -0.97
CA VAL A 193 -16.81 -7.57 -1.51
C VAL A 193 -15.79 -8.09 -0.50
N ARG A 194 -14.69 -8.64 -1.00
CA ARG A 194 -13.53 -9.07 -0.19
C ARG A 194 -12.24 -8.67 -0.91
N PHE A 195 -11.21 -8.31 -0.15
CA PHE A 195 -9.95 -7.82 -0.68
C PHE A 195 -8.82 -8.79 -0.37
N ARG A 196 -7.97 -9.05 -1.35
CA ARG A 196 -6.78 -9.89 -1.21
C ARG A 196 -5.56 -9.13 -1.68
N MET A 197 -4.46 -9.26 -0.94
CA MET A 197 -3.19 -8.61 -1.28
C MET A 197 -2.09 -9.66 -1.31
N GLY A 198 -1.16 -9.52 -2.25
CA GLY A 198 -0.18 -10.57 -2.48
C GLY A 198 0.90 -10.21 -3.47
N HIS A 199 1.66 -11.25 -3.83
CA HIS A 199 2.81 -11.16 -4.71
C HIS A 199 2.84 -12.32 -5.70
N VAL A 200 3.53 -12.13 -6.82
CA VAL A 200 3.79 -13.20 -7.79
C VAL A 200 4.74 -14.22 -7.15
N LYS A 201 4.47 -15.52 -7.36
CA LYS A 201 5.33 -16.63 -6.91
C LYS A 201 6.73 -16.52 -7.51
N GLU A 202 6.81 -16.27 -8.81
CA GLU A 202 8.05 -16.14 -9.57
C GLU A 202 8.21 -14.70 -10.09
N PRO A 203 9.09 -13.87 -9.50
CA PRO A 203 9.25 -12.46 -9.89
C PRO A 203 9.59 -12.28 -11.38
N GLN A 204 10.28 -13.25 -11.99
CA GLN A 204 10.60 -13.21 -13.42
C GLN A 204 9.35 -13.25 -14.32
N ARG A 205 8.25 -13.83 -13.81
CA ARG A 205 6.97 -13.89 -14.54
C ARG A 205 6.09 -12.67 -14.37
N GLU A 206 6.51 -11.71 -13.54
CA GLU A 206 5.74 -10.51 -13.29
C GLU A 206 5.46 -9.70 -14.56
N ARG A 207 6.42 -9.66 -15.49
CA ARG A 207 6.29 -8.97 -16.79
C ARG A 207 5.26 -9.60 -17.72
N TYR A 208 4.93 -10.87 -17.50
CA TYR A 208 3.96 -11.61 -18.30
C TYR A 208 2.54 -11.53 -17.74
N LEU A 209 2.36 -10.95 -16.54
CA LEU A 209 1.02 -10.80 -15.95
C LEU A 209 0.06 -9.99 -16.81
N THR A 210 0.55 -9.04 -17.61
CA THR A 210 -0.26 -8.19 -18.50
C THR A 210 -0.38 -8.74 -19.92
N SER A 211 0.50 -9.64 -20.35
CA SER A 211 0.55 -10.11 -21.75
C SER A 211 0.08 -11.55 -21.97
N ASP A 212 0.02 -12.40 -20.94
CA ASP A 212 0.07 -13.86 -21.12
C ASP A 212 -1.18 -14.62 -20.59
N TYR A 213 -2.23 -13.91 -20.16
CA TYR A 213 -3.52 -14.55 -19.82
C TYR A 213 -4.43 -14.81 -21.03
N GLY A 214 -3.82 -14.94 -22.22
CA GLY A 214 -4.43 -15.62 -23.35
C GLY A 214 -4.34 -17.14 -23.15
N ALA A 215 -5.48 -17.81 -23.03
CA ALA A 215 -5.66 -19.26 -22.90
C ALA A 215 -5.45 -19.87 -21.49
N GLY A 216 -6.48 -19.76 -20.65
CA GLY A 216 -6.88 -20.84 -19.74
C GLY A 216 -6.12 -21.00 -18.40
N LYS A 217 -5.13 -20.17 -18.08
CA LYS A 217 -4.45 -20.20 -16.78
C LYS A 217 -5.02 -19.16 -15.82
N SER A 218 -5.31 -19.55 -14.58
CA SER A 218 -5.84 -18.65 -13.56
C SER A 218 -4.73 -17.83 -12.91
N ILE A 219 -4.99 -16.56 -12.59
CA ILE A 219 -4.05 -15.74 -11.81
C ILE A 219 -3.73 -16.34 -10.44
N GLU A 220 -4.68 -17.11 -9.89
CA GLU A 220 -4.52 -17.83 -8.61
C GLU A 220 -3.34 -18.81 -8.62
N ASP A 221 -2.98 -19.37 -9.77
CA ASP A 221 -1.89 -20.34 -9.87
C ASP A 221 -0.52 -19.70 -9.72
N HIS A 222 -0.42 -18.39 -9.99
CA HIS A 222 0.84 -17.63 -10.06
C HIS A 222 1.03 -16.65 -8.91
N VAL A 223 0.04 -16.50 -8.03
CA VAL A 223 0.05 -15.52 -6.94
C VAL A 223 0.04 -16.22 -5.59
N VAL A 224 0.74 -15.62 -4.63
CA VAL A 224 0.63 -15.93 -3.21
C VAL A 224 -0.08 -14.77 -2.55
N TRP A 225 -1.24 -15.05 -1.96
CA TRP A 225 -2.03 -14.07 -1.22
C TRP A 225 -1.60 -14.09 0.24
N THR A 226 -0.98 -13.01 0.70
CA THR A 226 -0.46 -12.86 2.07
C THR A 226 -1.47 -12.20 3.01
N TYR A 227 -2.50 -11.57 2.46
CA TYR A 227 -3.60 -10.99 3.21
C TYR A 227 -4.94 -11.25 2.52
N THR A 228 -5.97 -11.54 3.31
CA THR A 228 -7.36 -11.61 2.88
C THR A 228 -8.22 -10.91 3.92
N SER A 229 -8.99 -9.90 3.49
CA SER A 229 -9.83 -9.14 4.39
C SER A 229 -11.06 -9.94 4.85
N LYS A 230 -11.74 -9.42 5.88
CA LYS A 230 -13.14 -9.77 6.11
C LYS A 230 -14.00 -9.40 4.90
N LYS A 231 -15.18 -10.00 4.81
CA LYS A 231 -16.21 -9.62 3.85
C LYS A 231 -16.83 -8.28 4.25
N PHE A 232 -17.03 -7.40 3.28
CA PHE A 232 -17.70 -6.12 3.46
C PHE A 232 -19.02 -6.12 2.68
N PRO A 233 -20.16 -5.78 3.31
CA PRO A 233 -21.40 -5.63 2.58
C PRO A 233 -21.29 -4.43 1.62
N MET A 234 -21.74 -4.61 0.39
CA MET A 234 -21.85 -3.52 -0.59
C MET A 234 -23.28 -2.98 -0.53
N VAL A 235 -23.41 -1.67 -0.38
CA VAL A 235 -24.71 -0.99 -0.43
C VAL A 235 -25.23 -1.09 -1.86
N GLN A 236 -26.55 -1.21 -2.01
CA GLN A 236 -27.18 -1.33 -3.32
C GLN A 236 -27.51 0.06 -3.87
N ASP A 237 -26.45 0.85 -4.07
CA ASP A 237 -26.47 2.17 -4.72
C ASP A 237 -25.39 2.26 -5.80
N GLY A 238 -25.55 3.17 -6.77
CA GLY A 238 -24.59 3.41 -7.86
C GLY A 238 -23.44 4.36 -7.53
N TYR A 239 -23.28 4.73 -6.25
CA TYR A 239 -22.28 5.73 -5.85
C TYR A 239 -20.93 5.09 -5.50
N LEU A 240 -19.88 5.91 -5.43
CA LEU A 240 -18.56 5.46 -4.99
C LEU A 240 -18.61 5.12 -3.49
N GLN A 241 -18.56 3.82 -3.19
CA GLN A 241 -18.59 3.31 -1.82
C GLN A 241 -17.18 3.13 -1.28
N LYS A 242 -16.97 3.50 -0.01
CA LYS A 242 -15.67 3.44 0.65
C LYS A 242 -15.60 2.27 1.62
N PHE A 243 -14.68 1.34 1.37
CA PHE A 243 -14.44 0.18 2.22
C PHE A 243 -13.17 0.39 3.04
N LYS A 244 -13.34 0.85 4.27
CA LYS A 244 -12.25 1.07 5.21
C LYS A 244 -11.81 -0.24 5.87
N LEU A 245 -10.52 -0.54 5.79
CA LEU A 245 -9.94 -1.68 6.49
C LEU A 245 -9.92 -1.39 8.00
N PRO A 246 -10.14 -2.41 8.87
CA PRO A 246 -10.13 -2.23 10.32
C PRO A 246 -8.82 -1.63 10.82
N GLU A 247 -7.72 -2.05 10.20
CA GLU A 247 -6.38 -1.53 10.38
C GLU A 247 -5.70 -1.46 9.01
N PRO A 248 -4.75 -0.55 8.80
CA PRO A 248 -3.98 -0.52 7.57
C PRO A 248 -3.16 -1.77 7.35
N VAL A 249 -3.13 -2.20 6.09
CA VAL A 249 -2.48 -3.43 5.68
C VAL A 249 -1.26 -3.07 4.84
N LEU A 250 -0.11 -3.62 5.20
CA LEU A 250 1.06 -3.59 4.34
C LEU A 250 0.86 -4.60 3.20
N ALA A 251 0.45 -4.13 2.03
CA ALA A 251 0.40 -4.93 0.82
C ALA A 251 1.83 -5.22 0.34
N ILE A 252 2.20 -6.50 0.31
CA ILE A 252 3.53 -6.98 -0.08
C ILE A 252 3.44 -7.63 -1.46
N GLY A 253 4.21 -7.11 -2.41
CA GLY A 253 4.29 -7.63 -3.78
C GLY A 253 3.62 -6.77 -4.83
N GLY A 254 2.85 -5.77 -4.41
CA GLY A 254 2.19 -4.82 -5.31
C GLY A 254 0.98 -5.38 -6.05
N LEU A 255 0.33 -6.45 -5.57
CA LEU A 255 -0.93 -6.94 -6.13
C LEU A 255 -2.10 -6.73 -5.17
N LEU A 256 -3.23 -6.30 -5.72
CA LEU A 256 -4.53 -6.25 -5.07
C LEU A 256 -5.55 -6.98 -5.94
N GLN A 257 -6.33 -7.88 -5.34
CA GLN A 257 -7.51 -8.47 -5.96
C GLN A 257 -8.77 -8.13 -5.16
N ILE A 258 -9.80 -7.73 -5.88
CA ILE A 258 -11.14 -7.48 -5.37
C ILE A 258 -12.01 -8.65 -5.80
N GLU A 259 -12.60 -9.35 -4.84
CA GLU A 259 -13.61 -10.35 -5.08
C GLU A 259 -15.00 -9.74 -4.94
N LEU A 260 -15.82 -9.93 -5.97
CA LEU A 260 -17.22 -9.51 -6.05
C LEU A 260 -18.09 -10.74 -5.81
N LEU A 261 -18.78 -10.78 -4.67
CA LEU A 261 -19.53 -11.94 -4.18
C LEU A 261 -21.02 -11.67 -4.18
N GLY A 262 -21.78 -12.57 -4.80
CA GLY A 262 -23.24 -12.51 -4.90
C GLY A 262 -23.70 -11.42 -5.87
N ARG A 263 -24.51 -11.79 -6.85
CA ARG A 263 -25.05 -10.88 -7.88
C ARG A 263 -26.45 -10.44 -7.49
N VAL A 264 -26.78 -9.17 -7.76
CA VAL A 264 -28.06 -8.58 -7.31
C VAL A 264 -29.06 -8.46 -8.46
N GLN A 265 -28.64 -7.97 -9.62
CA GLN A 265 -29.54 -7.59 -10.69
C GLN A 265 -29.54 -8.57 -11.87
N LEU A 266 -30.75 -8.90 -12.34
CA LEU A 266 -30.97 -9.61 -13.60
C LEU A 266 -30.89 -8.64 -14.78
N GLY A 267 -30.23 -9.07 -15.85
CA GLY A 267 -30.21 -8.40 -17.15
C GLY A 267 -31.58 -8.50 -17.82
N VAL A 268 -32.15 -7.36 -18.21
CA VAL A 268 -33.48 -7.28 -18.85
C VAL A 268 -33.56 -8.11 -20.14
N ASN A 269 -32.47 -8.19 -20.89
CA ASN A 269 -32.46 -8.79 -22.22
C ASN A 269 -32.24 -10.31 -22.23
N ASN A 270 -31.69 -10.88 -21.16
CA ASN A 270 -31.26 -12.28 -21.13
C ASN A 270 -31.67 -13.06 -19.86
N GLY A 271 -32.23 -12.39 -18.85
CA GLY A 271 -32.60 -13.03 -17.60
C GLY A 271 -31.43 -13.62 -16.82
N LEU A 272 -30.21 -13.09 -17.02
CA LEU A 272 -29.00 -13.54 -16.33
C LEU A 272 -28.49 -12.50 -15.34
N TYR A 273 -27.81 -12.94 -14.28
CA TYR A 273 -27.19 -12.04 -13.32
C TYR A 273 -25.83 -11.54 -13.82
N HIS A 274 -25.63 -10.21 -13.78
CA HIS A 274 -24.40 -9.55 -14.20
C HIS A 274 -23.78 -8.73 -13.06
N LEU A 275 -22.46 -8.63 -13.07
CA LEU A 275 -21.70 -7.68 -12.26
C LEU A 275 -21.09 -6.62 -13.18
N ARG A 276 -21.14 -5.37 -12.75
CA ARG A 276 -20.48 -4.26 -13.43
C ARG A 276 -19.88 -3.28 -12.45
N VAL A 277 -18.67 -2.83 -12.75
CA VAL A 277 -17.93 -1.88 -11.92
C VAL A 277 -17.51 -0.72 -12.79
N SER A 278 -17.89 0.49 -12.40
CA SER A 278 -17.53 1.71 -13.12
C SER A 278 -16.16 2.21 -12.70
N HIS A 279 -15.88 2.20 -11.40
CA HIS A 279 -14.65 2.79 -10.88
C HIS A 279 -14.11 2.03 -9.67
N VAL A 280 -12.79 1.91 -9.61
CA VAL A 280 -12.04 1.40 -8.46
C VAL A 280 -10.91 2.38 -8.14
N GLN A 281 -10.76 2.69 -6.85
CA GLN A 281 -9.68 3.51 -6.32
C GLN A 281 -9.11 2.86 -5.06
N VAL A 282 -7.80 2.93 -4.87
CA VAL A 282 -7.15 2.38 -3.66
C VAL A 282 -6.42 3.47 -2.93
N VAL A 283 -6.80 3.72 -1.68
CA VAL A 283 -6.22 4.74 -0.82
C VAL A 283 -5.22 4.13 0.14
N GLY A 284 -4.01 4.65 0.09
CA GLY A 284 -2.90 4.16 0.89
C GLY A 284 -1.65 5.01 0.78
N ARG A 285 -0.55 4.48 1.28
CA ARG A 285 0.76 5.12 1.31
C ARG A 285 1.81 4.16 0.75
N PRO A 286 2.21 4.30 -0.52
CA PRO A 286 3.32 3.54 -1.07
C PRO A 286 4.64 3.87 -0.37
N LEU A 287 5.44 2.84 -0.11
CA LEU A 287 6.83 2.99 0.30
C LEU A 287 7.73 3.11 -0.94
N THR A 288 8.90 3.73 -0.76
CA THR A 288 9.92 3.82 -1.81
C THR A 288 10.58 2.46 -2.02
N ASP A 289 11.12 2.25 -3.23
CA ASP A 289 11.78 0.99 -3.63
C ASP A 289 13.06 0.68 -2.84
N ASP A 290 13.53 1.63 -2.03
CA ASP A 290 14.61 1.46 -1.05
C ASP A 290 14.22 0.48 0.06
N PHE A 291 12.93 0.21 0.22
CA PHE A 291 12.41 -0.78 1.15
C PHE A 291 12.07 -2.08 0.42
N ILE A 292 12.50 -3.20 1.00
CA ILE A 292 12.23 -4.55 0.52
C ILE A 292 11.57 -5.32 1.66
N ALA A 293 10.49 -6.04 1.40
CA ALA A 293 9.94 -6.97 2.38
C ALA A 293 10.42 -8.38 2.08
N GLU A 294 11.01 -9.05 3.06
CA GLU A 294 11.27 -10.49 3.02
C GLU A 294 10.21 -11.19 3.86
N LEU A 295 9.45 -12.09 3.23
CA LEU A 295 8.43 -12.86 3.92
C LEU A 295 9.11 -13.87 4.85
N ILE A 296 8.67 -13.90 6.10
CA ILE A 296 9.11 -14.91 7.07
C ILE A 296 8.40 -16.24 6.77
N ASP A 297 7.13 -16.15 6.41
CA ASP A 297 6.26 -17.28 6.09
C ASP A 297 5.07 -16.81 5.21
N TYR A 298 4.18 -17.74 4.89
CA TYR A 298 2.94 -17.47 4.13
C TYR A 298 1.84 -16.82 4.98
N SER A 299 2.08 -16.52 6.27
CA SER A 299 1.09 -15.86 7.14
C SER A 299 1.01 -14.34 6.91
N GLY A 300 1.83 -13.80 6.00
CA GLY A 300 1.94 -12.37 5.72
C GLY A 300 2.88 -11.62 6.66
N LYS A 301 3.55 -12.33 7.58
CA LYS A 301 4.63 -11.76 8.39
C LYS A 301 5.85 -11.52 7.52
N CYS A 302 6.43 -10.32 7.65
CA CYS A 302 7.61 -9.95 6.89
C CYS A 302 8.63 -9.16 7.69
N VAL A 303 9.84 -9.18 7.18
CA VAL A 303 10.97 -8.34 7.54
C VAL A 303 11.03 -7.19 6.56
N LEU A 304 10.90 -5.96 7.04
CA LEU A 304 11.18 -4.80 6.20
C LEU A 304 12.68 -4.57 6.18
N LYS A 305 13.31 -4.50 5.01
CA LYS A 305 14.73 -4.19 4.89
C LYS A 305 14.91 -2.88 4.15
N TYR A 306 15.84 -2.07 4.63
CA TYR A 306 16.29 -0.89 3.92
C TYR A 306 17.55 -1.23 3.12
N ASN A 307 17.48 -1.03 1.81
CA ASN A 307 18.60 -1.20 0.89
C ASN A 307 18.95 0.14 0.20
N PRO A 308 20.00 0.84 0.66
CA PRO A 308 20.39 2.14 0.10
C PRO A 308 20.91 2.07 -1.34
N GLU A 309 21.37 0.93 -1.84
CA GLU A 309 21.89 0.81 -3.22
C GLU A 309 20.79 0.97 -4.28
N ARG A 310 19.53 0.67 -3.91
CA ARG A 310 18.38 0.92 -4.79
C ARG A 310 17.95 2.40 -4.82
N ALA A 311 18.31 3.17 -3.79
CA ALA A 311 18.02 4.60 -3.73
C ALA A 311 18.83 5.42 -4.76
N THR A 312 20.00 4.92 -5.16
CA THR A 312 20.91 5.60 -6.10
C THR A 312 20.59 5.35 -7.58
N CYS A 313 19.86 4.28 -7.93
CA CYS A 313 19.52 4.01 -9.34
C CYS A 313 18.40 4.91 -9.90
N ASN A 314 17.57 5.52 -9.06
CA ASN A 314 16.44 6.34 -9.51
C ASN A 314 16.79 7.82 -9.77
N TYR A 315 18.05 8.23 -9.57
CA TYR A 315 18.51 9.61 -9.80
C TYR A 315 19.47 9.79 -10.99
N TRP A 316 19.79 8.74 -11.76
CA TRP A 316 20.72 8.80 -12.90
C TRP A 316 20.13 8.27 -14.23
N GLY A 317 18.81 8.36 -14.40
CA GLY A 317 18.22 8.36 -15.74
C GLY A 317 17.87 9.82 -16.07
N TRP A 318 18.19 10.31 -17.26
CA TRP A 318 18.25 11.73 -17.70
C TRP A 318 19.63 12.38 -17.56
N SER A 319 20.61 11.81 -18.26
CA SER A 319 21.60 12.60 -19.01
C SER A 319 22.43 11.69 -19.92
N SER A 320 21.97 11.51 -21.15
CA SER A 320 22.74 11.41 -22.40
C SER A 320 21.78 11.59 -23.56
#